data_AF-A0AAW8BAD2-F1
#
_entry.id   AF-A0AAW8BAD2-F1
#
_cell.length_a   1.000
_cell.length_b   1.000
_cell.length_c   1.000
_cell.angle_alpha   90.00
_cell.angle_beta   90.00
_cell.angle_gamma   90.00
#
_symmetry.space_group_name_H-M   'P 1'
#
loop_
_entity.id
_entity.type
_entity.pdbx_description
1 polymer ?
#
loop_
_entity_poly.entity_id
_entity_poly.type
_entity_poly.pdbx_seq_one_letter_code
_entity_poly.pdbx_strand_id
1 'polypeptide(L)'
;MENLTKQEIDYSMAKERVNQLRKFYVSLAIFAVLLAIYSFRNYYLNGEITFFSFNNFSGIFWIWGLILAIRAVKIFFFHHSWERKMMDKELNK
;
A
#
# COMPACT_ATOMS: atom_id res chain seq x y z
N MET A 1 5.33 30.60 -21.60
CA MET A 1 5.46 29.16 -21.93
C MET A 1 5.92 28.33 -20.73
N GLU A 2 6.73 28.86 -19.79
CA GLU A 2 7.15 28.14 -18.56
C GLU A 2 6.03 27.72 -17.59
N ASN A 3 4.91 28.44 -17.53
CA ASN A 3 3.81 28.06 -16.63
C ASN A 3 3.07 26.79 -17.09
N LEU A 4 3.03 26.53 -18.40
CA LEU A 4 2.39 25.34 -18.95
C LEU A 4 3.23 24.09 -18.68
N THR A 5 4.55 24.19 -18.83
CA THR A 5 5.48 23.08 -18.53
C THR A 5 5.50 22.74 -17.04
N LYS A 6 5.45 23.74 -16.14
CA LYS A 6 5.31 23.49 -14.70
C LYS A 6 4.02 22.75 -14.35
N GLN A 7 2.87 23.18 -14.89
CA GLN A 7 1.59 22.51 -14.62
C GLN A 7 1.56 21.07 -15.15
N GLU A 8 2.16 20.80 -16.31
CA GLU A 8 2.25 19.44 -16.85
C GLU A 8 3.15 18.53 -16.00
N ILE A 9 4.29 19.05 -15.52
CA ILE A 9 5.19 18.31 -14.62
C ILE A 9 4.48 18.02 -13.29
N ASP A 10 3.87 19.02 -12.65
CA ASP A 10 3.13 18.86 -11.40
C ASP A 10 1.98 17.86 -11.55
N TYR A 11 1.23 17.94 -12.65
CA TYR A 11 0.14 17.02 -12.94
C TYR A 11 0.64 15.59 -13.17
N SER A 12 1.75 15.41 -13.91
CA SER A 12 2.35 14.09 -14.14
C SER A 12 2.80 13.44 -12.82
N MET A 13 3.42 14.22 -11.94
CA MET A 13 3.82 13.78 -10.61
C MET A 13 2.60 13.41 -9.76
N ALA A 14 1.56 14.25 -9.72
CA ALA A 14 0.34 13.97 -8.97
C ALA A 14 -0.37 12.70 -9.49
N LYS A 15 -0.42 12.50 -10.82
CA LYS A 15 -1.00 11.32 -11.45
C LYS A 15 -0.24 10.05 -11.08
N GLU A 16 1.09 10.11 -11.07
CA GLU A 16 1.92 8.97 -10.69
C GLU A 16 1.75 8.62 -9.20
N ARG A 17 1.65 9.62 -8.32
CA ARG A 17 1.33 9.44 -6.89
C ARG A 17 0.01 8.71 -6.71
N VAL A 18 -1.06 9.19 -7.34
CA VAL A 18 -2.40 8.57 -7.25
C VAL A 18 -2.36 7.14 -7.77
N ASN A 19 -1.61 6.87 -8.85
CA ASN A 19 -1.47 5.53 -9.40
C ASN A 19 -0.74 4.57 -8.45
N GLN A 20 0.32 5.02 -7.78
CA GLN A 20 1.02 4.23 -6.76
C GLN A 20 0.13 3.93 -5.55
N LEU A 21 -0.59 4.96 -5.08
CA LEU A 21 -1.55 4.81 -3.98
C LEU A 21 -2.66 3.82 -4.34
N ARG A 22 -3.22 3.95 -5.55
CA ARG A 22 -4.27 3.04 -6.05
C ARG A 22 -3.81 1.60 -6.07
N LYS A 23 -2.60 1.32 -6.58
CA LYS A 23 -2.03 -0.04 -6.59
C LYS A 23 -1.88 -0.62 -5.18
N PHE A 24 -1.44 0.21 -4.22
CA PHE A 24 -1.36 -0.20 -2.82
C PHE A 24 -2.74 -0.50 -2.23
N TYR A 25 -3.72 0.40 -2.38
CA TYR A 25 -5.07 0.20 -1.88
C TYR A 25 -5.75 -1.03 -2.47
N VAL A 26 -5.56 -1.32 -3.76
CA VAL A 26 -6.06 -2.54 -4.39
C VAL A 26 -5.43 -3.78 -3.74
N SER A 27 -4.11 -3.78 -3.53
CA SER A 27 -3.43 -4.91 -2.86
C SER A 27 -3.89 -5.11 -1.41
N LEU A 28 -4.12 -4.01 -0.67
CA LEU A 28 -4.63 -4.04 0.69
C LEU A 28 -6.08 -4.52 0.74
N ALA A 29 -6.92 -4.09 -0.19
CA ALA A 29 -8.30 -4.53 -0.31
C ALA A 29 -8.39 -6.05 -0.60
N ILE A 30 -7.59 -6.56 -1.53
CA ILE A 30 -7.53 -8.00 -1.81
C ILE A 30 -7.09 -8.77 -0.57
N PHE A 31 -6.07 -8.29 0.14
CA PHE A 31 -5.62 -8.89 1.39
C PHE A 31 -6.74 -8.92 2.45
N ALA A 32 -7.43 -7.79 2.64
CA ALA A 32 -8.54 -7.70 3.60
C ALA A 32 -9.71 -8.64 3.25
N VAL A 33 -10.05 -8.75 1.95
CA VAL A 33 -11.09 -9.68 1.48
C VAL A 33 -10.68 -11.13 1.72
N LEU A 34 -9.45 -11.52 1.39
CA LEU A 34 -8.97 -12.89 1.62
C LEU A 34 -8.90 -13.22 3.11
N LEU A 35 -8.46 -12.27 3.94
CA LEU A 35 -8.45 -12.40 5.38
C LEU A 35 -9.87 -12.59 5.94
N ALA A 36 -10.85 -11.83 5.44
CA ALA A 36 -12.24 -11.93 5.84
C ALA A 36 -12.85 -13.30 5.43
N ILE A 37 -12.62 -13.75 4.19
CA ILE A 37 -13.08 -15.06 3.70
C ILE A 37 -12.47 -16.19 4.55
N TYR A 38 -11.16 -16.11 4.81
CA TYR A 38 -10.46 -17.09 5.64
C TYR A 38 -11.04 -17.14 7.06
N SER A 39 -11.23 -15.98 7.67
CA SER A 39 -11.80 -15.86 9.02
C SER A 39 -13.24 -16.38 9.06
N PHE A 40 -14.06 -16.07 8.05
CA PHE A 40 -15.43 -16.56 7.95
C PHE A 40 -15.49 -18.09 7.79
N ARG A 41 -14.62 -18.67 6.96
CA ARG A 41 -14.51 -20.13 6.81
C ARG A 41 -14.10 -20.80 8.12
N ASN A 42 -13.13 -20.24 8.84
CA ASN A 42 -12.72 -20.77 10.13
C ASN A 42 -13.85 -20.69 11.16
N TYR A 43 -14.58 -19.57 11.20
CA TYR A 43 -15.75 -19.40 12.06
C TYR A 43 -16.85 -20.42 11.76
N TYR A 44 -17.17 -20.66 10.48
CA TYR A 44 -18.18 -21.64 10.08
C TYR A 44 -17.79 -23.07 10.46
N LEU A 45 -16.52 -23.43 10.37
CA LEU A 45 -16.04 -24.78 10.64
C LEU A 45 -15.79 -25.06 12.12
N ASN A 46 -15.27 -24.09 12.87
CA ASN A 46 -14.78 -24.28 14.24
C ASN A 46 -15.62 -23.53 15.29
N GLY A 47 -16.61 -22.72 14.90
CA GLY A 47 -17.47 -21.95 15.81
C GLY A 47 -16.78 -20.79 16.55
N GLU A 48 -15.46 -20.64 16.38
CA GLU A 48 -14.66 -19.64 17.08
C GLU A 48 -14.11 -18.57 16.12
N ILE A 49 -14.28 -17.30 16.51
CA ILE A 49 -13.65 -16.17 15.84
C ILE A 49 -12.22 -16.02 16.38
N THR A 50 -11.31 -16.85 15.88
CA THR A 50 -9.88 -16.70 16.17
C THR A 50 -9.17 -15.96 15.03
N PHE A 51 -9.09 -14.64 15.14
CA PHE A 51 -8.34 -13.80 14.19
C PHE A 51 -6.82 -14.01 14.26
N PHE A 52 -6.31 -14.47 15.41
CA PHE A 52 -4.88 -14.52 15.72
C PHE A 52 -4.45 -15.83 16.40
N SER A 53 -5.17 -16.95 16.19
CA SER A 53 -4.67 -18.22 16.72
C SER A 53 -3.39 -18.61 15.97
N PHE A 54 -2.25 -18.50 16.64
CA PHE A 54 -0.94 -18.89 16.09
C PHE A 54 -0.89 -20.34 15.57
N ASN A 55 -1.82 -21.18 16.03
CA ASN A 55 -1.90 -22.58 15.66
C ASN A 55 -2.59 -22.82 14.30
N ASN A 56 -3.51 -21.94 13.87
CA ASN A 56 -4.25 -22.09 12.61
C ASN A 56 -3.99 -20.94 11.62
N PHE A 57 -3.58 -19.76 12.09
CA PHE A 57 -3.33 -18.62 11.24
C PHE A 57 -2.06 -18.85 10.42
N SER A 58 -2.23 -19.12 9.12
CA SER A 58 -1.14 -19.46 8.22
C SER A 58 -0.10 -18.34 8.23
N GLY A 59 1.16 -18.67 8.58
CA GLY A 59 2.28 -17.71 8.63
C GLY A 59 2.47 -16.91 7.34
N ILE A 60 1.90 -17.39 6.23
CA ILE A 60 1.77 -16.66 4.97
C ILE A 60 1.06 -15.30 5.15
N PHE A 61 -0.03 -15.21 5.91
CA PHE A 61 -0.78 -13.97 6.11
C PHE A 61 -0.01 -12.97 6.97
N TRP A 62 0.78 -13.45 7.92
CA TRP A 62 1.68 -12.61 8.72
C TRP A 62 2.77 -11.98 7.85
N ILE A 63 3.45 -12.79 7.03
CA ILE A 63 4.49 -12.30 6.12
C ILE A 63 3.89 -11.31 5.11
N TRP A 64 2.74 -11.65 4.54
CA TRP A 64 2.08 -10.81 3.53
C TRP A 64 1.55 -9.50 4.12
N GLY A 65 0.97 -9.56 5.33
CA GLY A 65 0.56 -8.39 6.09
C GLY A 65 1.74 -7.50 6.48
N LEU A 66 2.88 -8.08 6.87
CA LEU A 66 4.10 -7.34 7.19
C LEU A 66 4.66 -6.61 5.95
N ILE A 67 4.67 -7.27 4.79
CA ILE A 67 5.07 -6.65 3.52
C ILE A 67 4.15 -5.44 3.19
N LEU A 68 2.85 -5.59 3.39
CA LEU A 68 1.90 -4.48 3.21
C LEU A 68 2.12 -3.35 4.21
N ALA A 69 2.41 -3.66 5.48
CA ALA A 69 2.72 -2.66 6.50
C ALA A 69 3.98 -1.85 6.15
N ILE A 70 5.06 -2.52 5.70
CA ILE A 70 6.28 -1.85 5.24
C ILE A 70 5.97 -0.95 4.03
N ARG A 71 5.17 -1.43 3.08
CA ARG A 71 4.72 -0.61 1.93
C ARG A 71 3.90 0.59 2.36
N ALA A 72 3.02 0.43 3.34
CA ALA A 72 2.23 1.53 3.91
C ALA A 72 3.15 2.57 4.54
N VAL A 73 4.09 2.17 5.40
CA VAL A 73 5.06 3.09 6.01
C VAL A 73 5.87 3.81 4.95
N LYS A 74 6.33 3.11 3.91
CA LYS A 74 7.06 3.74 2.79
C LYS A 74 6.20 4.79 2.07
N ILE A 75 4.94 4.49 1.79
CA ILE A 75 4.03 5.39 1.09
C ILE A 75 3.65 6.60 1.96
N PHE A 76 3.38 6.40 3.25
CA PHE A 76 2.90 7.46 4.14
C PHE A 76 4.03 8.28 4.79
N PHE A 77 5.13 7.66 5.23
CA PHE A 77 6.24 8.36 5.92
C PHE A 77 7.33 8.87 4.99
N PHE A 78 7.72 8.12 3.95
CA PHE A 78 8.77 8.57 3.01
C PHE A 78 8.24 9.51 1.92
N HIS A 79 6.96 9.89 1.97
CA HIS A 79 6.29 10.70 0.96
C HIS A 79 7.02 12.03 0.70
N HIS A 80 7.38 12.75 1.75
CA HIS A 80 7.89 14.13 1.62
C HIS A 80 9.40 14.22 1.34
N SER A 81 10.18 13.22 1.79
CA SER A 81 11.64 13.22 1.62
C SER A 81 12.08 12.67 0.26
N TRP A 82 11.35 11.67 -0.27
CA TRP A 82 11.65 11.08 -1.58
C TRP A 82 11.29 12.04 -2.72
N GLU A 83 10.14 12.70 -2.60
CA GLU A 83 9.61 13.61 -3.62
C GLU A 83 10.51 14.84 -3.83
N ARG A 84 11.00 15.42 -2.72
CA ARG A 84 11.97 16.51 -2.75
C ARG A 84 13.31 16.08 -3.37
N LYS A 85 13.77 14.86 -3.08
CA LYS A 85 14.99 14.29 -3.68
C LYS A 85 14.89 14.04 -5.18
N MET A 86 13.72 13.66 -5.66
CA MET A 86 13.50 13.41 -7.09
C MET A 86 13.40 14.72 -7.86
N MET A 87 12.72 15.72 -7.27
CA MET A 87 12.64 17.08 -7.80
C MET A 87 14.03 17.74 -7.87
N ASP A 88 14.84 17.63 -6.83
CA ASP A 88 16.22 18.14 -6.83
C ASP A 88 17.13 17.43 -7.85
N LYS A 89 16.85 16.16 -8.17
CA LYS A 89 17.62 15.39 -9.17
C LYS A 89 17.31 15.80 -10.61
N GLU A 90 16.04 16.09 -10.90
CA GLU A 90 15.61 16.55 -12.23
C GLU A 90 15.91 18.04 -12.43
N LEU A 91 15.87 18.86 -11.37
CA LEU A 91 16.18 20.30 -11.46
C LEU A 91 17.69 20.62 -11.46
N ASN A 92 18.55 19.73 -10.97
CA ASN A 92 20.02 19.87 -11.07
C ASN A 92 20.62 19.19 -12.31
N LYS A 93 19.80 18.84 -13.30
CA LYS A 93 20.24 18.25 -14.56
C LYS A 93 19.96 19.21 -15.72
#